data_AF-A0A534KQX4-F1
#
_entry.id   AF-A0A534KQX4-F1
#
_cell.length_a   1.000
_cell.length_b   1.000
_cell.length_c   1.000
_cell.angle_alpha   90.00
_cell.angle_beta   90.00
_cell.angle_gamma   90.00
#
_symmetry.space_group_name_H-M   'P 1'
#
loop_
_entity.id
_entity.type
_entity.pdbx_description
1 polymer ?
#
loop_
_entity_poly.entity_id
_entity_poly.type
_entity_poly.pdbx_seq_one_letter_code
_entity_poly.pdbx_strand_id
1 'polypeptide(L)'
;MAVGPAAAAGCTPAHHGPILIQADSDFTHANGVVSGSGTAADPYLFANLQLKDLNPGYGLKVDNSKGKITKLFNIDCVQSNWTNAPPNGATLIWIVKVRAVTTIS
;
A
#
# COMPACT_ATOMS: atom_id res chain seq x y z
N MET A 1 4.54 -15.64 26.98
CA MET A 1 3.68 -14.57 26.45
C MET A 1 3.42 -14.90 25.00
N ALA A 2 2.24 -15.45 24.69
CA ALA A 2 1.87 -15.80 23.33
C ALA A 2 1.69 -14.50 22.56
N VAL A 3 2.52 -14.28 21.53
CA VAL A 3 2.21 -13.31 20.48
C VAL A 3 0.92 -13.81 19.84
N GLY A 4 -0.21 -13.15 20.14
CA GLY A 4 -1.47 -13.44 19.49
C GLY A 4 -1.28 -13.34 17.98
N PRO A 5 -1.99 -14.13 17.17
CA PRO A 5 -1.92 -13.96 15.72
C PRO A 5 -2.24 -12.50 15.46
N ALA A 6 -1.34 -11.78 14.78
CA ALA A 6 -1.66 -10.49 14.19
C ALA A 6 -2.97 -10.71 13.46
N ALA A 7 -4.06 -10.12 13.99
CA ALA A 7 -5.39 -10.38 13.51
C ALA A 7 -5.32 -10.23 12.00
N ALA A 8 -5.57 -11.33 11.27
CA ALA A 8 -5.80 -11.26 9.84
C ALA A 8 -6.84 -10.17 9.68
N ALA A 9 -6.42 -9.01 9.19
CA ALA A 9 -7.29 -7.87 9.02
C ALA A 9 -8.36 -8.39 8.08
N GLY A 10 -9.55 -8.67 8.63
CA GLY A 10 -10.64 -9.24 7.84
C GLY A 10 -10.80 -8.31 6.64
N CYS A 11 -10.66 -8.87 5.44
CA CYS A 11 -10.58 -8.10 4.21
C CYS A 11 -11.87 -7.29 4.05
N THR A 12 -11.83 -6.06 4.54
CA THR A 12 -12.95 -5.10 4.60
C THR A 12 -12.50 -3.86 3.86
N PRO A 13 -12.28 -3.99 2.55
CA PRO A 13 -11.55 -2.99 1.81
C PRO A 13 -12.37 -1.71 1.73
N ALA A 14 -11.80 -0.64 2.28
CA ALA A 14 -12.43 0.67 2.32
C ALA A 14 -12.16 1.40 1.00
N HIS A 15 -13.15 2.15 0.53
CA HIS A 15 -12.96 2.97 -0.67
C HIS A 15 -11.83 3.97 -0.45
N HIS A 16 -10.83 3.90 -1.30
CA HIS A 16 -9.69 4.80 -1.28
C HIS A 16 -9.44 5.37 -2.67
N GLY A 17 -9.02 6.64 -2.71
CA GLY A 17 -8.51 7.27 -3.92
C GLY A 17 -7.06 6.82 -4.23
N PRO A 18 -6.42 7.40 -5.25
CA PRO A 18 -5.03 7.12 -5.55
C PRO A 18 -4.10 7.49 -4.37
N ILE A 19 -3.22 6.57 -3.99
CA ILE A 19 -2.24 6.69 -2.91
C ILE A 19 -0.87 6.88 -3.54
N LEU A 20 -0.14 7.89 -3.07
CA LEU A 20 1.22 8.17 -3.48
C LEU A 20 2.13 8.17 -2.25
N ILE A 21 3.09 7.26 -2.23
CA ILE A 21 4.12 7.12 -1.21
C ILE A 21 5.45 7.55 -1.82
N GLN A 22 6.06 8.62 -1.32
CA GLN A 22 7.36 9.12 -1.83
C GLN A 22 8.46 9.10 -0.76
N ALA A 23 8.08 9.01 0.51
CA ALA A 23 8.97 8.98 1.65
C ALA A 23 8.39 8.15 2.79
N ASP A 24 9.23 7.81 3.76
CA ASP A 24 8.80 7.08 4.96
C ASP A 24 7.69 7.78 5.76
N SER A 25 7.58 9.11 5.64
CA SER A 25 6.51 9.91 6.26
C SER A 25 5.14 9.71 5.62
N ASP A 26 5.09 9.18 4.39
CA ASP A 26 3.82 8.92 3.70
C ASP A 26 3.18 7.60 4.16
N PHE A 27 3.88 6.74 4.90
CA PHE A 27 3.29 5.54 5.51
C PHE A 27 2.38 5.95 6.68
N THR A 28 1.15 6.35 6.35
CA THR A 28 0.15 6.82 7.29
C THR A 28 -1.13 6.03 7.15
N HIS A 29 -1.95 6.02 8.20
CA HIS A 29 -3.28 5.41 8.18
C HIS A 29 -4.18 6.03 7.11
N ALA A 30 -4.01 7.33 6.84
CA ALA A 30 -4.71 8.04 5.77
C ALA A 30 -4.30 7.59 4.36
N ASN A 31 -3.13 6.95 4.23
CA ASN A 31 -2.64 6.35 2.98
C ASN A 31 -2.85 4.84 2.97
N GLY A 32 -3.72 4.29 3.83
CA GLY A 32 -4.07 2.87 3.84
C GLY A 32 -3.16 1.95 4.63
N VAL A 33 -2.24 2.50 5.44
CA VAL A 33 -1.42 1.71 6.36
C VAL A 33 -2.26 1.34 7.59
N VAL A 34 -2.57 0.06 7.75
CA VAL A 34 -3.41 -0.44 8.84
C VAL A 34 -2.58 -0.72 10.10
N SER A 35 -1.33 -1.15 9.93
CA SER A 35 -0.44 -1.46 11.03
C SER A 35 1.03 -1.45 10.59
N GLY A 36 1.94 -1.68 11.54
CA GLY A 36 3.36 -1.77 11.29
C GLY A 36 4.13 -0.50 11.63
N SER A 37 5.43 -0.66 11.81
CA SER A 37 6.37 0.41 12.20
C SER A 37 7.49 0.61 11.17
N GLY A 38 7.41 -0.11 10.04
CA GLY A 38 8.38 -0.04 8.96
C GLY A 38 9.71 -0.72 9.26
N THR A 39 9.77 -1.62 10.24
CA THR A 39 10.98 -2.35 10.64
C THR A 39 10.98 -3.77 10.08
N ALA A 40 12.12 -4.48 10.15
CA ALA A 40 12.20 -5.86 9.63
C ALA A 40 11.36 -6.87 10.41
N ALA A 41 11.15 -6.62 11.71
CA ALA A 41 10.27 -7.44 12.53
C ALA A 41 8.79 -7.04 12.41
N ASP A 42 8.53 -5.79 12.01
CA ASP A 42 7.20 -5.19 11.94
C ASP A 42 7.11 -4.21 10.76
N PRO A 43 7.01 -4.72 9.51
CA PRO A 43 6.88 -3.90 8.31
C PRO A 43 5.52 -3.19 8.27
N TYR A 44 5.44 -2.04 7.60
CA TYR A 44 4.16 -1.35 7.40
C TYR A 44 3.20 -2.22 6.58
N LEU A 45 2.00 -2.47 7.06
CA LEU A 45 0.99 -3.25 6.38
C LEU A 45 -0.03 -2.33 5.72
N PHE A 46 -0.01 -2.28 4.40
CA PHE A 46 -1.13 -1.78 3.62
C PHE A 46 -2.16 -2.88 3.50
N ALA A 47 -3.34 -2.67 4.07
CA ALA A 47 -4.43 -3.62 3.99
C ALA A 47 -5.77 -2.92 3.87
N ASN A 48 -6.79 -3.66 3.44
CA ASN A 48 -8.15 -3.15 3.34
C ASN A 48 -8.28 -1.93 2.40
N LEU A 49 -7.64 -1.97 1.24
CA LEU A 49 -7.71 -0.88 0.27
C LEU A 49 -8.57 -1.28 -0.92
N GLN A 50 -9.65 -0.55 -1.15
CA GLN A 50 -10.45 -0.66 -2.37
C GLN A 50 -10.22 0.56 -3.25
N LEU A 51 -9.41 0.39 -4.28
CA LEU A 51 -9.12 1.43 -5.25
C LEU A 51 -10.22 1.38 -6.32
N LYS A 52 -11.05 2.42 -6.38
CA LYS A 52 -12.13 2.54 -7.39
C LYS A 52 -11.81 3.54 -8.49
N ASP A 53 -10.85 4.43 -8.23
CA ASP A 53 -10.37 5.42 -9.18
C ASP A 53 -8.85 5.27 -9.35
N LEU A 54 -8.41 5.10 -10.61
CA LEU A 54 -7.01 5.09 -10.99
C LEU A 54 -6.56 6.41 -11.59
N ASN A 55 -7.36 7.48 -11.54
CA ASN A 55 -6.97 8.72 -12.18
C ASN A 55 -6.01 9.48 -11.25
N PRO A 56 -4.75 9.79 -11.68
CA PRO A 56 -4.30 10.02 -13.07
C PRO A 56 -3.56 8.86 -13.78
N GLY A 57 -3.41 7.70 -13.16
CA GLY A 57 -2.85 6.48 -13.77
C GLY A 57 -2.35 5.43 -12.78
N TYR A 58 -2.66 5.56 -11.49
CA TYR A 58 -2.19 4.63 -10.48
C TYR A 58 -3.12 4.56 -9.28
N GLY A 59 -3.09 3.42 -8.59
CA GLY A 59 -3.90 3.18 -7.41
C GLY A 59 -3.07 3.32 -6.14
N LEU A 60 -2.03 2.52 -5.99
CA LEU A 60 -1.01 2.64 -4.97
C LEU A 60 0.34 2.79 -5.66
N LYS A 61 0.91 4.00 -5.63
CA LYS A 61 2.22 4.29 -6.20
C LYS A 61 3.24 4.48 -5.09
N VAL A 62 4.29 3.67 -5.11
CA VAL A 62 5.43 3.78 -4.20
C VAL A 62 6.65 4.21 -5.00
N ASP A 63 6.99 5.49 -4.93
CA ASP A 63 8.12 6.10 -5.65
C ASP A 63 9.31 6.32 -4.72
N ASN A 64 10.25 5.37 -4.72
CA ASN A 64 11.54 5.53 -4.03
C ASN A 64 12.62 6.10 -4.96
N SER A 65 12.24 6.81 -6.03
CA SER A 65 13.21 7.43 -6.93
C SER A 65 14.13 8.42 -6.22
N LYS A 66 13.64 9.03 -5.13
CA LYS A 66 14.38 9.95 -4.26
C LYS A 66 15.18 9.25 -3.15
N GLY A 67 15.08 7.92 -3.00
CA GLY A 67 15.77 7.18 -1.94
C GLY A 67 15.30 7.49 -0.52
N LYS A 68 14.07 8.01 -0.38
CA LYS A 68 13.48 8.40 0.92
C LYS A 68 12.66 7.31 1.58
N ILE A 69 12.50 6.16 0.92
CA ILE A 69 11.80 4.99 1.45
C ILE A 69 12.88 4.02 1.89
N THR A 70 13.07 3.96 3.21
CA THR A 70 14.01 3.05 3.88
C THR A 70 13.29 1.98 4.69
N LYS A 71 11.99 2.18 4.91
CA LYS A 71 11.13 1.29 5.68
C LYS A 71 10.60 0.12 4.85
N LEU A 72 10.36 -0.99 5.53
CA LEU A 72 9.77 -2.20 4.95
C LEU A 72 8.25 -2.09 4.98
N PHE A 73 7.58 -2.60 3.95
CA PHE A 73 6.13 -2.60 3.87
C PHE A 73 5.61 -3.85 3.16
N ASN A 74 4.42 -4.29 3.55
CA ASN A 74 3.67 -5.38 2.99
C ASN A 74 2.34 -4.86 2.47
N ILE A 75 1.82 -5.48 1.42
CA ILE A 75 0.56 -5.14 0.79
C ILE A 75 -0.31 -6.40 0.84
N ASP A 76 -1.47 -6.29 1.46
CA ASP A 76 -2.43 -7.37 1.62
C ASP A 76 -3.83 -6.85 1.28
N CYS A 77 -4.73 -7.67 0.73
CA CYS A 77 -6.14 -7.29 0.51
C CYS A 77 -6.29 -5.92 -0.21
N VAL A 78 -5.52 -5.70 -1.28
CA VAL A 78 -5.72 -4.56 -2.17
C VAL A 78 -6.60 -4.99 -3.33
N GLN A 79 -7.81 -4.44 -3.36
CA GLN A 79 -8.79 -4.73 -4.39
C GLN A 79 -9.01 -3.53 -5.30
N SER A 80 -9.29 -3.84 -6.55
CA SER A 80 -9.78 -2.89 -7.53
C SER A 80 -11.26 -3.13 -7.81
N ASN A 81 -12.06 -2.08 -7.75
CA ASN A 81 -13.44 -2.12 -8.21
C ASN A 81 -13.71 -0.88 -9.05
N TRP A 82 -13.20 -0.91 -10.28
CA TRP A 82 -13.23 0.22 -11.20
C TRP A 82 -14.67 0.55 -11.58
N THR A 83 -15.19 1.68 -11.08
CA THR A 83 -16.45 2.24 -11.55
C THR A 83 -16.29 3.00 -12.87
N ASN A 84 -15.06 3.49 -13.14
CA ASN A 84 -14.70 4.18 -14.37
C ASN A 84 -13.56 3.44 -15.07
N ALA A 85 -13.59 3.41 -16.41
CA ALA A 85 -12.53 2.78 -17.19
C ALA A 85 -11.18 3.42 -16.84
N PRO A 86 -10.18 2.65 -16.38
CA PRO A 86 -8.89 3.21 -16.02
C PRO A 86 -8.20 3.80 -17.26
N PRO A 87 -7.44 4.91 -17.11
CA PRO A 87 -6.70 5.49 -18.22
C PRO A 87 -5.69 4.47 -18.78
N ASN A 88 -5.38 4.58 -20.08
CA ASN A 88 -4.44 3.66 -20.74
C ASN A 88 -3.08 3.67 -20.03
N GLY A 89 -2.61 2.49 -19.64
CA GLY A 89 -1.36 2.31 -18.89
C GLY A 89 -1.48 2.47 -17.37
N ALA A 90 -2.70 2.59 -16.84
CA ALA A 90 -2.87 2.69 -15.40
C ALA A 90 -2.47 1.40 -14.68
N THR A 91 -1.77 1.56 -13.56
CA THR A 91 -1.24 0.44 -12.78
C THR A 91 -1.82 0.45 -11.38
N LEU A 92 -2.42 -0.66 -10.94
CA LEU A 92 -3.00 -0.76 -9.59
C LEU A 92 -1.92 -0.54 -8.52
N ILE A 93 -0.82 -1.30 -8.59
CA ILE A 93 0.31 -1.20 -7.67
C ILE A 93 1.54 -0.84 -8.50
N TRP A 94 2.02 0.39 -8.37
CA TRP A 94 3.18 0.88 -9.11
C TRP A 94 4.35 1.16 -8.16
N ILE A 95 5.32 0.26 -8.14
CA ILE A 95 6.51 0.37 -7.28
C ILE A 95 7.72 0.78 -8.13
N VAL A 96 8.41 1.85 -7.73
CA VAL A 96 9.55 2.42 -8.48
C VAL A 96 10.76 2.53 -7.56
N LYS A 97 11.88 1.92 -7.96
CA LYS A 97 13.18 1.98 -7.26
C LYS A 97 13.14 1.60 -5.76
N VAL A 98 12.13 0.85 -5.32
CA VAL A 98 12.08 0.33 -3.95
C VAL A 98 13.13 -0.75 -3.80
N ARG A 99 13.97 -0.61 -2.77
CA ARG A 99 15.03 -1.56 -2.40
C ARG A 99 14.67 -2.37 -1.15
N ALA A 100 13.54 -2.04 -0.53
CA ALA A 100 13.01 -2.71 0.64
C ALA A 100 12.27 -4.00 0.21
N VAL A 101 12.40 -5.06 1.01
CA VAL A 101 11.62 -6.29 0.81
C VAL A 101 10.14 -5.95 0.97
N THR A 102 9.36 -6.24 -0.07
CA THR A 102 7.92 -5.99 -0.11
C THR A 102 7.20 -7.31 -0.36
N THR A 103 6.34 -7.71 0.56
CA THR A 103 5.46 -8.87 0.35
C THR A 103 4.11 -8.38 -0.17
N ILE A 104 3.57 -9.03 -1.20
CA ILE A 104 2.24 -8.77 -1.75
C ILE A 104 1.45 -10.07 -1.64
N SER A 105 0.27 -10.04 -1.02
CA SER A 105 -0.60 -11.22 -0.78
C SER A 105 -2.04 -10.95 -1.16
#